data_AF-A0A3D8MZU1-F1
#
_entry.id   AF-A0A3D8MZU1-F1
#
_cell.length_a   1.000
_cell.length_b   1.000
_cell.length_c   1.000
_cell.angle_alpha   90.00
_cell.angle_beta   90.00
_cell.angle_gamma   90.00
#
_symmetry.space_group_name_H-M   'P 1'
#
loop_
_entity.id
_entity.type
_entity.pdbx_description
1 polymer ?
#
loop_
_entity_poly.entity_id
_entity_poly.type
_entity_poly.pdbx_seq_one_letter_code
_entity_poly.pdbx_strand_id
1 'polypeptide(L)'
;MSPGTFALTWYGHACFGLHAGAHSLLIDPYRPGGFGGAMALPPIGDPFDAVVVTHEHDDHAALDALVHPAPRVEAGPTGPFTLTRTRVYHDEYRGRRRGGTTDILSIAFANRRLVHLGDVGHSPRPDDLKALNAGPRIDLLIVPVGGYFTIGAAQAWEWCRALSPRAVVPTHAADPRVGLKLRPISHFLATSPWPVEEVEMSVECDEALLSFKSRVIVMGTSAH
;
A
#
# COMPACT_ATOMS: atom_id res chain seq x y z
N MET A 1 -20.10 0.46 -12.40
CA MET A 1 -19.14 -0.48 -11.80
C MET A 1 -19.74 -1.87 -11.83
N SER A 2 -19.01 -2.83 -12.37
CA SER A 2 -19.43 -4.23 -12.39
C SER A 2 -19.51 -4.76 -10.95
N PRO A 3 -20.47 -5.64 -10.61
CA PRO A 3 -20.49 -6.27 -9.30
C PRO A 3 -19.16 -6.98 -9.05
N GLY A 4 -18.40 -6.56 -8.02
CA GLY A 4 -17.15 -7.21 -7.62
C GLY A 4 -15.85 -6.55 -8.07
N THR A 5 -15.87 -5.33 -8.63
CA THR A 5 -14.65 -4.53 -8.87
C THR A 5 -14.52 -3.37 -7.88
N PHE A 6 -13.29 -2.94 -7.63
CA PHE A 6 -12.98 -1.69 -6.94
C PHE A 6 -11.86 -0.96 -7.69
N ALA A 7 -11.86 0.36 -7.69
CA ALA A 7 -10.74 1.14 -8.21
C ALA A 7 -9.71 1.38 -7.11
N LEU A 8 -8.43 1.14 -7.41
CA LEU A 8 -7.30 1.54 -6.57
C LEU A 8 -6.71 2.83 -7.14
N THR A 9 -6.62 3.87 -6.33
CA THR A 9 -6.02 5.15 -6.69
C THR A 9 -4.82 5.43 -5.80
N TRP A 10 -3.68 5.76 -6.38
CA TRP A 10 -2.49 6.19 -5.67
C TRP A 10 -2.51 7.71 -5.50
N TYR A 11 -2.28 8.21 -4.28
CA TYR A 11 -2.22 9.65 -3.99
C TYR A 11 -0.78 10.16 -3.81
N GLY A 12 0.21 9.26 -3.81
CA GLY A 12 1.60 9.54 -3.49
C GLY A 12 2.08 8.81 -2.25
N HIS A 13 3.40 8.59 -2.15
CA HIS A 13 4.03 7.87 -1.04
C HIS A 13 3.34 6.51 -0.78
N ALA A 14 2.91 6.21 0.44
CA ALA A 14 2.15 5.01 0.80
C ALA A 14 0.62 5.20 0.80
N CYS A 15 0.11 6.32 0.27
CA CYS A 15 -1.31 6.66 0.36
C CYS A 15 -2.12 6.12 -0.83
N PHE A 16 -3.17 5.35 -0.53
CA PHE A 16 -4.05 4.74 -1.52
C PHE A 16 -5.52 4.88 -1.16
N GLY A 17 -6.36 5.19 -2.15
CA GLY A 17 -7.81 5.16 -2.02
C GLY A 17 -8.43 3.97 -2.74
N LEU A 18 -9.36 3.30 -2.08
CA LEU A 18 -10.20 2.24 -2.65
C LEU A 18 -11.61 2.80 -2.88
N HIS A 19 -12.13 2.67 -4.10
CA HIS A 19 -13.50 3.07 -4.44
C HIS A 19 -14.30 1.89 -4.98
N ALA A 20 -15.40 1.55 -4.33
CA ALA A 20 -16.28 0.44 -4.66
C ALA A 20 -17.75 0.89 -4.64
N GLY A 21 -18.28 1.23 -5.82
CA GLY A 21 -19.60 1.82 -5.95
C GLY A 21 -19.68 3.18 -5.27
N ALA A 22 -20.60 3.31 -4.32
CA ALA A 22 -20.73 4.50 -3.48
C ALA A 22 -19.82 4.47 -2.23
N HIS A 23 -19.03 3.40 -2.05
CA HIS A 23 -18.20 3.23 -0.87
C HIS A 23 -16.72 3.52 -1.12
N SER A 24 -16.05 4.09 -0.12
CA SER A 24 -14.65 4.50 -0.24
C SER A 24 -13.85 4.31 1.05
N LEU A 25 -12.58 3.90 0.92
CA LEU A 25 -11.65 3.70 2.02
C LEU A 25 -10.29 4.30 1.66
N LEU A 26 -9.76 5.18 2.51
CA LEU A 26 -8.42 5.74 2.37
C LEU A 26 -7.43 4.99 3.26
N ILE A 27 -6.24 4.70 2.74
CA ILE A 27 -5.12 4.09 3.45
C ILE A 27 -4.01 5.14 3.56
N ASP A 28 -3.46 5.28 4.76
CA ASP A 28 -2.22 6.02 5.07
C ASP A 28 -2.16 7.46 4.50
N PRO A 29 -3.08 8.38 4.88
CA PRO A 29 -2.99 9.78 4.46
C PRO A 29 -1.70 10.44 4.96
N TYR A 30 -0.94 11.03 4.04
CA TYR A 30 0.26 11.82 4.35
C TYR A 30 -0.07 13.28 4.67
N ARG A 31 0.84 13.97 5.37
CA ARG A 31 0.75 15.42 5.59
C ARG A 31 1.34 16.21 4.41
N PRO A 32 0.54 16.99 3.65
CA PRO A 32 1.06 17.92 2.66
C PRO A 32 2.00 18.94 3.31
N GLY A 33 3.17 19.18 2.71
CA GLY A 33 4.20 20.05 3.26
C GLY A 33 4.92 19.49 4.51
N GLY A 34 4.66 18.23 4.89
CA GLY A 34 5.31 17.55 6.00
C GLY A 34 6.85 17.51 5.87
N PHE A 35 7.52 17.25 7.00
CA PHE A 35 8.98 17.14 7.09
C PHE A 35 9.73 18.37 6.55
N GLY A 36 9.23 19.57 6.88
CA GLY A 36 9.83 20.82 6.42
C GLY A 36 9.69 21.06 4.91
N GLY A 37 8.57 20.63 4.32
CA GLY A 37 8.32 20.75 2.89
C GLY A 37 8.84 19.59 2.04
N ALA A 38 9.45 18.57 2.63
CA ALA A 38 9.91 17.41 1.89
C ALA A 38 8.75 16.57 1.33
N MET A 39 7.54 16.66 1.88
CA MET A 39 6.33 16.05 1.32
C MET A 39 5.55 17.06 0.47
N ALA A 40 6.06 17.41 -0.72
CA ALA A 40 5.44 18.37 -1.64
C ALA A 40 4.27 17.75 -2.47
N LEU A 41 3.61 16.75 -1.90
CA LEU A 41 2.40 16.15 -2.45
C LEU A 41 1.18 17.06 -2.15
N PRO A 42 0.19 17.12 -3.05
CA PRO A 42 -0.98 17.98 -2.86
C PRO A 42 -1.88 17.47 -1.71
N PRO A 43 -2.76 18.33 -1.15
CA PRO A 43 -3.82 17.86 -0.27
C PRO A 43 -4.70 16.81 -0.94
N ILE A 44 -5.12 15.80 -0.17
CA ILE A 44 -6.08 14.80 -0.60
C ILE A 44 -7.46 15.46 -0.61
N GLY A 45 -7.93 15.80 -1.81
CA GLY A 45 -9.19 16.52 -2.04
C GLY A 45 -10.42 15.63 -2.17
N ASP A 46 -10.25 14.33 -2.37
CA ASP A 46 -11.36 13.40 -2.52
C ASP A 46 -11.97 13.03 -1.15
N PRO A 47 -13.32 12.95 -1.02
CA PRO A 47 -13.96 12.50 0.20
C PRO A 47 -13.89 10.97 0.34
N PHE A 48 -13.78 10.50 1.58
CA PHE A 48 -13.76 9.06 1.90
C PHE A 48 -14.75 8.73 3.02
N ASP A 49 -15.38 7.55 2.98
CA ASP A 49 -16.27 7.10 4.04
C ASP A 49 -15.51 6.72 5.31
N ALA A 50 -14.27 6.26 5.16
CA ALA A 50 -13.41 5.80 6.24
C ALA A 50 -11.94 5.93 5.88
N VAL A 51 -11.10 6.01 6.92
CA VAL A 51 -9.63 6.02 6.82
C VAL A 51 -9.06 4.90 7.70
N VAL A 52 -8.07 4.19 7.19
CA VAL A 52 -7.25 3.25 7.97
C VAL A 52 -5.78 3.66 7.89
N VAL A 53 -5.07 3.55 9.01
CA VAL A 53 -3.64 3.87 9.09
C VAL A 53 -2.84 2.66 9.55
N THR A 54 -1.68 2.43 8.94
CA THR A 54 -0.76 1.36 9.29
C THR A 54 0.01 1.65 10.58
N HIS A 55 0.41 2.91 10.79
CA HIS A 55 1.13 3.40 11.97
C HIS A 55 1.09 4.93 12.06
N GLU A 56 1.59 5.50 13.17
CA GLU A 56 1.36 6.89 13.58
C GLU A 56 2.40 7.92 13.06
N HIS A 57 3.24 7.57 12.08
CA HIS A 57 4.14 8.58 11.50
C HIS A 57 3.38 9.59 10.63
N ASP A 58 3.89 10.82 10.53
CA ASP A 58 3.24 11.94 9.82
C ASP A 58 3.06 11.71 8.31
N ASP A 59 3.84 10.83 7.71
CA ASP A 59 3.68 10.39 6.32
C ASP A 59 2.61 9.30 6.12
N HIS A 60 1.95 8.85 7.19
CA HIS A 60 0.90 7.81 7.17
C HIS A 60 -0.36 8.17 7.97
N ALA A 61 -0.31 9.05 8.97
CA ALA A 61 -1.40 9.28 9.92
C ALA A 61 -1.91 10.73 9.97
N ALA A 62 -1.80 11.48 8.88
CA ALA A 62 -2.19 12.90 8.82
C ALA A 62 -3.70 13.12 8.64
N LEU A 63 -4.51 12.56 9.54
CA LEU A 63 -5.97 12.65 9.46
C LEU A 63 -6.49 14.09 9.60
N ASP A 64 -5.80 14.91 10.38
CA ASP A 64 -6.10 16.33 10.57
C ASP A 64 -5.81 17.18 9.32
N ALA A 65 -5.06 16.66 8.36
CA ALA A 65 -4.71 17.33 7.11
C ALA A 65 -5.68 17.01 5.95
N LEU A 66 -6.66 16.12 6.16
CA LEU A 66 -7.65 15.79 5.15
C LEU A 66 -8.57 16.98 4.86
N VAL A 67 -8.79 17.27 3.58
CA VAL A 67 -9.75 18.31 3.15
C VAL A 67 -11.17 17.94 3.59
N HIS A 68 -11.50 16.66 3.52
CA HIS A 68 -12.75 16.09 3.99
C HIS A 68 -12.46 15.10 5.14
N PRO A 69 -12.77 15.45 6.40
CA PRO A 69 -12.59 14.56 7.54
C PRO A 69 -13.39 13.26 7.36
N ALA A 70 -12.78 12.14 7.72
CA ALA A 70 -13.37 10.81 7.65
C ALA A 70 -13.06 10.02 8.93
N PRO A 71 -13.96 9.12 9.38
CA PRO A 71 -13.74 8.33 10.58
C PRO A 71 -12.57 7.35 10.39
N ARG A 72 -11.70 7.29 11.40
CA ARG A 72 -10.65 6.27 11.50
C ARG A 72 -11.25 4.92 11.87
N VAL A 73 -10.94 3.89 11.10
CA VAL A 73 -11.30 2.49 11.38
C VAL A 73 -10.05 1.68 11.68
N GLU A 74 -10.15 0.73 12.60
CA GLU A 74 -9.02 -0.12 12.98
C GLU A 74 -9.06 -1.48 12.28
N ALA A 75 -10.20 -2.17 12.34
CA ALA A 75 -10.41 -3.50 11.75
C ALA A 75 -11.92 -3.79 11.63
N GLY A 76 -12.28 -4.91 11.00
CA GLY A 76 -13.65 -5.38 10.86
C GLY A 76 -14.35 -4.84 9.61
N PRO A 77 -15.68 -4.97 9.54
CA PRO A 77 -16.48 -4.49 8.41
C PRO A 77 -16.42 -2.96 8.29
N THR A 78 -16.23 -2.45 7.07
CA THR A 78 -16.25 -1.03 6.73
C THR A 78 -16.87 -0.88 5.35
N GLY A 79 -18.17 -0.56 5.31
CA GLY A 79 -18.96 -0.66 4.07
C GLY A 79 -18.85 -2.09 3.48
N PRO A 80 -18.46 -2.25 2.21
CA PRO A 80 -18.29 -3.55 1.58
C PRO A 80 -16.91 -4.17 1.84
N PHE A 81 -16.02 -3.46 2.53
CA PHE A 81 -14.68 -3.93 2.87
C PHE A 81 -14.68 -4.67 4.21
N THR A 82 -13.78 -5.63 4.38
CA THR A 82 -13.47 -6.23 5.68
C THR A 82 -11.97 -6.15 5.93
N LEU A 83 -11.59 -5.47 7.00
CA LEU A 83 -10.19 -5.20 7.33
C LEU A 83 -9.69 -6.14 8.43
N THR A 84 -8.50 -6.69 8.23
CA THR A 84 -7.71 -7.35 9.28
C THR A 84 -6.29 -6.80 9.29
N ARG A 85 -5.64 -6.89 10.45
CA ARG A 85 -4.29 -6.35 10.66
C ARG A 85 -3.35 -7.44 11.13
N THR A 86 -2.11 -7.40 10.67
CA THR A 86 -1.00 -8.18 11.20
C THR A 86 0.11 -7.23 11.64
N ARG A 87 0.36 -7.19 12.95
CA ARG A 87 1.34 -6.29 13.57
C ARG A 87 2.76 -6.82 13.32
N VAL A 88 3.60 -6.01 12.69
CA VAL A 88 5.00 -6.33 12.35
C VAL A 88 5.94 -5.22 12.83
N TYR A 89 7.25 -5.44 12.71
CA TYR A 89 8.23 -4.44 13.10
C TYR A 89 8.64 -3.56 11.91
N HIS A 90 8.87 -2.28 12.19
CA HIS A 90 9.34 -1.28 11.22
C HIS A 90 10.85 -1.41 10.93
N ASP A 91 11.55 -2.34 11.61
CA ASP A 91 12.94 -2.69 11.29
C ASP A 91 13.33 -4.11 11.74
N GLU A 92 14.47 -4.57 11.25
CA GLU A 92 15.12 -5.84 11.65
C GLU A 92 15.45 -5.93 13.16
N TYR A 93 15.50 -4.80 13.87
CA TYR A 93 15.91 -4.67 15.27
C TYR A 93 14.73 -4.52 16.22
N ARG A 94 13.57 -5.09 15.84
CA ARG A 94 12.31 -5.04 16.61
C ARG A 94 11.79 -3.62 16.83
N GLY A 95 11.92 -2.78 15.81
CA GLY A 95 11.38 -1.42 15.79
C GLY A 95 12.24 -0.36 16.48
N ARG A 96 13.41 -0.73 17.01
CA ARG A 96 14.24 0.18 17.82
C ARG A 96 14.79 1.37 17.05
N ARG A 97 14.89 1.28 15.72
CA ARG A 97 15.44 2.32 14.84
C ARG A 97 14.35 3.15 14.17
N ARG A 98 13.12 2.64 14.10
CA ARG A 98 12.04 3.22 13.29
C ARG A 98 10.70 3.36 14.03
N GLY A 99 10.71 3.51 15.35
CA GLY A 99 9.48 3.86 16.09
C GLY A 99 8.58 2.68 16.46
N GLY A 100 9.10 1.46 16.47
CA GLY A 100 8.40 0.29 16.98
C GLY A 100 7.77 -0.56 15.88
N THR A 101 6.46 -0.48 15.77
CA THR A 101 5.68 -1.43 14.96
C THR A 101 4.79 -0.73 13.95
N THR A 102 4.50 -1.43 12.87
CA THR A 102 3.54 -1.05 11.83
C THR A 102 2.60 -2.21 11.58
N ASP A 103 1.44 -1.94 11.02
CA ASP A 103 0.51 -2.99 10.62
C ASP A 103 0.59 -3.27 9.12
N ILE A 104 0.60 -4.56 8.78
CA ILE A 104 0.19 -5.05 7.47
C ILE A 104 -1.34 -5.08 7.46
N LEU A 105 -1.96 -4.41 6.50
CA LEU A 105 -3.41 -4.38 6.33
C LEU A 105 -3.84 -5.40 5.29
N SER A 106 -4.82 -6.24 5.62
CA SER A 106 -5.47 -7.16 4.69
C SER A 106 -6.92 -6.74 4.54
N ILE A 107 -7.31 -6.39 3.32
CA ILE A 107 -8.61 -5.80 2.98
C ILE A 107 -9.31 -6.72 2.00
N ALA A 108 -10.40 -7.32 2.44
CA ALA A 108 -11.25 -8.15 1.59
C ALA A 108 -12.41 -7.32 1.03
N PHE A 109 -12.76 -7.56 -0.24
CA PHE A 109 -13.93 -7.01 -0.93
C PHE A 109 -14.46 -8.05 -1.91
N ALA A 110 -15.73 -8.43 -1.80
CA ALA A 110 -16.31 -9.54 -2.57
C ALA A 110 -15.42 -10.81 -2.51
N ASN A 111 -14.93 -11.30 -3.64
CA ASN A 111 -14.01 -12.44 -3.74
C ASN A 111 -12.54 -12.02 -3.89
N ARG A 112 -12.21 -10.75 -3.59
CA ARG A 112 -10.87 -10.16 -3.76
C ARG A 112 -10.23 -9.84 -2.43
N ARG A 113 -8.90 -9.93 -2.41
CA ARG A 113 -8.06 -9.57 -1.27
C ARG A 113 -6.89 -8.71 -1.68
N LEU A 114 -6.85 -7.49 -1.14
CA LEU A 114 -5.72 -6.59 -1.17
C LEU A 114 -4.94 -6.71 0.12
N VAL A 115 -3.60 -6.69 0.05
CA VAL A 115 -2.73 -6.61 1.22
C VAL A 115 -1.76 -5.45 1.05
N HIS A 116 -1.75 -4.53 2.01
CA HIS A 116 -0.80 -3.42 2.08
C HIS A 116 0.23 -3.72 3.18
N LEU A 117 1.50 -3.87 2.81
CA LEU A 117 2.56 -4.27 3.74
C LEU A 117 2.98 -3.17 4.73
N GLY A 118 2.42 -1.97 4.60
CA GLY A 118 2.81 -0.80 5.39
C GLY A 118 4.31 -0.56 5.26
N ASP A 119 4.92 -0.18 6.37
CA ASP A 119 6.37 0.02 6.44
C ASP A 119 7.10 -1.17 7.07
N VAL A 120 6.73 -2.39 6.68
CA VAL A 120 7.46 -3.56 7.17
C VAL A 120 8.97 -3.38 6.93
N GLY A 121 9.75 -3.61 7.97
CA GLY A 121 11.19 -3.32 7.97
C GLY A 121 12.08 -4.54 8.03
N HIS A 122 11.53 -5.72 7.76
CA HIS A 122 12.26 -6.97 7.76
C HIS A 122 11.76 -7.93 6.67
N SER A 123 12.58 -8.93 6.37
CA SER A 123 12.19 -10.09 5.55
C SER A 123 11.01 -10.84 6.18
N PRO A 124 10.20 -11.57 5.40
CA PRO A 124 9.04 -12.29 5.92
C PRO A 124 9.44 -13.31 6.99
N ARG A 125 8.74 -13.30 8.14
CA ARG A 125 8.95 -14.28 9.21
C ARG A 125 7.84 -15.34 9.19
N PRO A 126 8.10 -16.55 9.75
CA PRO A 126 7.11 -17.63 9.74
C PRO A 126 5.75 -17.25 10.31
N ASP A 127 5.71 -16.48 11.40
CA ASP A 127 4.45 -16.08 12.03
C ASP A 127 3.67 -15.07 11.18
N ASP A 128 4.36 -14.12 10.52
CA ASP A 128 3.72 -13.16 9.62
C ASP A 128 3.10 -13.89 8.41
N LEU A 129 3.87 -14.81 7.81
CA LEU A 129 3.41 -15.62 6.68
C LEU A 129 2.24 -16.53 7.08
N LYS A 130 2.29 -17.12 8.27
CA LYS A 130 1.18 -17.92 8.80
C LYS A 130 -0.09 -17.08 8.94
N ALA A 131 0.01 -15.89 9.50
CA ALA A 131 -1.13 -14.98 9.65
C ALA A 131 -1.70 -14.56 8.29
N LEU A 132 -0.83 -14.18 7.34
CA LEU A 132 -1.27 -13.70 6.03
C LEU A 132 -1.81 -14.83 5.15
N ASN A 133 -1.25 -16.04 5.21
CA ASN A 133 -1.70 -17.21 4.44
C ASN A 133 -2.93 -17.91 5.04
N ALA A 134 -3.41 -17.49 6.22
CA ALA A 134 -4.65 -18.03 6.81
C ALA A 134 -5.91 -17.60 6.04
N GLY A 135 -5.83 -16.52 5.26
CA GLY A 135 -6.93 -16.04 4.41
C GLY A 135 -6.86 -16.54 2.95
N PRO A 136 -7.83 -16.13 2.11
CA PRO A 136 -7.78 -16.39 0.67
C PRO A 136 -6.49 -15.86 0.02
N ARG A 137 -6.16 -16.38 -1.17
CA ARG A 137 -5.01 -15.90 -1.95
C ARG A 137 -5.05 -14.38 -2.10
N ILE A 138 -3.89 -13.75 -1.98
CA ILE A 138 -3.74 -12.30 -2.18
C ILE A 138 -3.85 -12.00 -3.68
N ASP A 139 -4.83 -11.20 -4.07
CA ASP A 139 -4.94 -10.76 -5.46
C ASP A 139 -3.99 -9.59 -5.72
N LEU A 140 -3.92 -8.62 -4.81
CA LEU A 140 -3.06 -7.45 -4.95
C LEU A 140 -2.20 -7.24 -3.71
N LEU A 141 -0.89 -7.18 -3.88
CA LEU A 141 0.06 -6.87 -2.81
C LEU A 141 0.69 -5.50 -3.05
N ILE A 142 0.47 -4.56 -2.14
CA ILE A 142 1.17 -3.28 -2.10
C ILE A 142 2.41 -3.45 -1.20
N VAL A 143 3.61 -3.25 -1.76
CA VAL A 143 4.89 -3.56 -1.11
C VAL A 143 5.84 -2.36 -1.11
N PRO A 144 6.40 -1.95 0.04
CA PRO A 144 7.37 -0.86 0.07
C PRO A 144 8.71 -1.30 -0.54
N VAL A 145 9.37 -0.41 -1.28
CA VAL A 145 10.64 -0.71 -1.97
C VAL A 145 11.75 0.33 -1.74
N GLY A 146 11.48 1.34 -0.91
CA GLY A 146 12.37 2.50 -0.71
C GLY A 146 13.71 2.21 -0.04
N GLY A 147 13.85 1.09 0.68
CA GLY A 147 15.14 0.54 1.13
C GLY A 147 15.97 1.38 2.09
N TYR A 148 15.37 2.41 2.72
CA TYR A 148 16.02 3.22 3.75
C TYR A 148 15.24 3.20 5.06
N PHE A 149 13.98 3.64 5.02
CA PHE A 149 13.07 3.60 6.16
C PHE A 149 12.35 2.25 6.26
N THR A 150 12.05 1.64 5.12
CA THR A 150 11.41 0.33 4.97
C THR A 150 12.40 -0.72 4.43
N ILE A 151 11.90 -1.93 4.14
CA ILE A 151 12.61 -2.89 3.28
C ILE A 151 12.98 -2.31 1.90
N GLY A 152 14.02 -2.91 1.29
CA GLY A 152 14.42 -2.63 -0.09
C GLY A 152 14.02 -3.74 -1.08
N ALA A 153 14.38 -3.54 -2.34
CA ALA A 153 13.99 -4.43 -3.46
C ALA A 153 14.15 -5.94 -3.22
N ALA A 154 15.28 -6.39 -2.66
CA ALA A 154 15.52 -7.82 -2.44
C ALA A 154 14.51 -8.44 -1.45
N GLN A 155 14.32 -7.79 -0.29
CA GLN A 155 13.37 -8.21 0.73
C GLN A 155 11.92 -8.05 0.26
N ALA A 156 11.62 -7.02 -0.55
CA ALA A 156 10.31 -6.87 -1.19
C ALA A 156 9.99 -8.09 -2.08
N TRP A 157 10.97 -8.58 -2.86
CA TRP A 157 10.80 -9.79 -3.66
C TRP A 157 10.73 -11.07 -2.81
N GLU A 158 11.35 -11.12 -1.62
CA GLU A 158 11.14 -12.23 -0.68
C GLU A 158 9.69 -12.30 -0.20
N TRP A 159 9.10 -11.17 0.17
CA TRP A 159 7.67 -11.06 0.50
C TRP A 159 6.79 -11.50 -0.67
N CYS A 160 7.06 -10.99 -1.88
CA CYS A 160 6.30 -11.35 -3.08
C CYS A 160 6.36 -12.86 -3.37
N ARG A 161 7.54 -13.49 -3.26
CA ARG A 161 7.69 -14.94 -3.45
C ARG A 161 6.96 -15.73 -2.37
N ALA A 162 7.11 -15.35 -1.11
CA ALA A 162 6.53 -16.07 0.02
C ALA A 162 4.99 -16.01 0.05
N LEU A 163 4.41 -14.91 -0.45
CA LEU A 163 2.97 -14.69 -0.48
C LEU A 163 2.30 -15.05 -1.81
N SER A 164 3.07 -15.16 -2.90
CA SER A 164 2.59 -15.53 -4.24
C SER A 164 1.32 -14.78 -4.72
N PRO A 165 1.28 -13.42 -4.62
CA PRO A 165 0.12 -12.65 -5.04
C PRO A 165 -0.11 -12.72 -6.54
N ARG A 166 -1.31 -12.34 -7.01
CA ARG A 166 -1.58 -12.23 -8.45
C ARG A 166 -0.93 -10.99 -9.06
N ALA A 167 -0.95 -9.86 -8.38
CA ALA A 167 -0.30 -8.64 -8.83
C ALA A 167 0.39 -7.94 -7.66
N VAL A 168 1.41 -7.14 -7.98
CA VAL A 168 2.17 -6.35 -7.00
C VAL A 168 2.20 -4.89 -7.43
N VAL A 169 1.97 -4.00 -6.47
CA VAL A 169 2.15 -2.55 -6.61
C VAL A 169 3.30 -2.13 -5.69
N PRO A 170 4.50 -1.83 -6.21
CA PRO A 170 5.56 -1.23 -5.41
C PRO A 170 5.15 0.17 -4.93
N THR A 171 5.50 0.49 -3.68
CA THR A 171 5.20 1.77 -3.04
C THR A 171 6.39 2.29 -2.23
N HIS A 172 6.25 3.46 -1.60
CA HIS A 172 7.24 4.07 -0.71
C HIS A 172 8.63 4.18 -1.36
N ALA A 173 8.65 4.55 -2.65
CA ALA A 173 9.84 4.72 -3.49
C ALA A 173 10.13 6.21 -3.74
N ALA A 174 11.29 6.53 -4.33
CA ALA A 174 11.62 7.89 -4.70
C ALA A 174 10.59 8.49 -5.67
N ASP A 175 10.10 9.69 -5.32
CA ASP A 175 9.16 10.49 -6.10
C ASP A 175 9.70 11.93 -6.15
N PRO A 176 9.66 12.64 -7.29
CA PRO A 176 10.13 14.02 -7.39
C PRO A 176 9.47 15.00 -6.39
N ARG A 177 8.26 14.68 -5.92
CA ARG A 177 7.49 15.45 -4.94
C ARG A 177 7.82 15.07 -3.49
N VAL A 178 8.61 14.01 -3.28
CA VAL A 178 8.98 13.48 -1.96
C VAL A 178 10.50 13.57 -1.77
N GLY A 179 10.95 14.57 -1.01
CA GLY A 179 12.35 14.82 -0.65
C GLY A 179 12.91 13.90 0.44
N LEU A 180 12.20 12.83 0.81
CA LEU A 180 12.70 11.83 1.74
C LEU A 180 13.73 10.92 1.06
N LYS A 181 14.69 10.41 1.85
CA LYS A 181 15.74 9.53 1.32
C LYS A 181 15.18 8.15 0.99
N LEU A 182 14.73 7.97 -0.25
CA LEU A 182 14.17 6.73 -0.78
C LEU A 182 14.93 6.29 -2.03
N ARG A 183 15.00 4.98 -2.26
CA ARG A 183 15.53 4.42 -3.51
C ARG A 183 14.45 4.48 -4.60
N PRO A 184 14.84 4.65 -5.87
CA PRO A 184 13.89 4.65 -6.98
C PRO A 184 13.31 3.25 -7.21
N ILE A 185 12.08 3.22 -7.73
CA ILE A 185 11.36 1.99 -8.08
C ILE A 185 12.14 1.10 -9.05
N SER A 186 13.01 1.68 -9.88
CA SER A 186 13.85 0.96 -10.85
C SER A 186 14.73 -0.11 -10.18
N HIS A 187 15.13 0.07 -8.91
CA HIS A 187 15.87 -0.96 -8.17
C HIS A 187 15.05 -2.23 -7.94
N PHE A 188 13.73 -2.09 -7.74
CA PHE A 188 12.81 -3.23 -7.61
C PHE A 188 12.51 -3.87 -8.96
N LEU A 189 12.29 -3.04 -9.99
CA LEU A 189 11.96 -3.50 -11.34
C LEU A 189 13.12 -4.22 -12.03
N ALA A 190 14.37 -3.82 -11.77
CA ALA A 190 15.57 -4.42 -12.35
C ALA A 190 15.70 -5.93 -12.10
N THR A 191 15.08 -6.44 -11.03
CA THR A 191 15.08 -7.87 -10.69
C THR A 191 13.69 -8.50 -10.79
N SER A 192 12.75 -7.83 -11.46
CA SER A 192 11.39 -8.34 -11.60
C SER A 192 11.36 -9.62 -12.45
N PRO A 193 10.82 -10.74 -11.92
CA PRO A 193 10.52 -11.92 -12.72
C PRO A 193 9.21 -11.79 -13.49
N TRP A 194 8.46 -10.69 -13.29
CA TRP A 194 7.12 -10.49 -13.82
C TRP A 194 7.07 -9.33 -14.80
N PRO A 195 6.20 -9.39 -15.83
CA PRO A 195 5.95 -8.25 -16.71
C PRO A 195 5.52 -7.02 -15.91
N VAL A 196 5.97 -5.87 -16.38
CA VAL A 196 5.63 -4.56 -15.82
C VAL A 196 4.51 -3.94 -16.65
N GLU A 197 3.46 -3.50 -15.98
CA GLU A 197 2.34 -2.75 -16.53
C GLU A 197 2.35 -1.37 -15.87
N GLU A 198 2.50 -0.33 -16.68
CA GLU A 198 2.47 1.05 -16.23
C GLU A 198 1.05 1.60 -16.37
N VAL A 199 0.55 2.25 -15.33
CA VAL A 199 -0.76 2.88 -15.29
C VAL A 199 -0.64 4.30 -14.78
N GLU A 200 -1.68 5.10 -14.99
CA GLU A 200 -1.80 6.44 -14.40
C GLU A 200 -2.00 6.36 -12.87
N MET A 201 -2.70 7.32 -12.28
CA MET A 201 -2.92 7.36 -10.84
C MET A 201 -3.95 6.33 -10.36
N SER A 202 -4.81 5.80 -11.24
CA SER A 202 -5.92 4.92 -10.87
C SER A 202 -6.01 3.71 -11.79
N VAL A 203 -6.41 2.56 -11.23
CA VAL A 203 -6.62 1.31 -11.97
C VAL A 203 -7.86 0.58 -11.43
N GLU A 204 -8.68 0.02 -12.32
CA GLU A 204 -9.80 -0.82 -11.91
C GLU A 204 -9.32 -2.25 -11.62
N CYS A 205 -9.46 -2.69 -10.37
CA CYS A 205 -9.14 -4.04 -9.93
C CYS A 205 -10.26 -5.01 -10.32
N ASP A 206 -10.25 -5.43 -11.59
CA ASP A 206 -11.20 -6.37 -12.17
C ASP A 206 -10.60 -7.76 -12.44
N GLU A 207 -11.37 -8.64 -13.10
CA GLU A 207 -10.88 -9.98 -13.51
C GLU A 207 -9.73 -9.94 -14.52
N ALA A 208 -9.66 -8.92 -15.39
CA ALA A 208 -8.63 -8.81 -16.41
C ALA A 208 -7.28 -8.38 -15.81
N LEU A 209 -7.31 -7.38 -14.91
CA LEU A 209 -6.14 -6.93 -14.18
C LEU A 209 -5.62 -8.02 -13.24
N LEU A 210 -6.53 -8.72 -12.55
CA LEU A 210 -6.21 -9.76 -11.58
C LEU A 210 -6.27 -11.18 -12.20
N SER A 211 -5.98 -11.28 -13.50
CA SER A 211 -6.00 -12.56 -14.24
C SER A 211 -4.90 -13.54 -13.78
N PHE A 212 -4.76 -14.67 -14.47
CA PHE A 212 -3.87 -15.77 -14.06
C PHE A 212 -2.36 -15.46 -14.19
N LYS A 213 -1.96 -14.37 -14.82
CA LYS A 213 -0.54 -14.01 -14.98
C LYS A 213 -0.09 -13.02 -13.92
N SER A 214 0.96 -13.39 -13.19
CA SER A 214 1.61 -12.48 -12.25
C SER A 214 2.22 -11.28 -12.96
N ARG A 215 2.08 -10.09 -12.37
CA ARG A 215 2.54 -8.81 -12.94
C ARG A 215 2.91 -7.80 -11.87
N VAL A 216 3.72 -6.82 -12.24
CA VAL A 216 3.98 -5.61 -11.46
C VAL A 216 3.20 -4.47 -12.06
N ILE A 217 2.42 -3.75 -11.25
CA ILE A 217 1.66 -2.56 -11.66
C ILE A 217 2.38 -1.34 -11.10
N VAL A 218 2.95 -0.53 -11.97
CA VAL A 218 3.61 0.73 -11.60
C VAL A 218 2.60 1.86 -11.80
N MET A 219 2.20 2.50 -10.69
CA MET A 219 1.21 3.57 -10.70
C MET A 219 1.86 4.96 -10.78
N GLY A 220 1.14 5.91 -11.36
CA GLY A 220 1.53 7.32 -11.43
C GLY A 220 2.55 7.66 -12.51
N THR A 221 2.57 6.86 -13.58
CA THR A 221 3.30 7.22 -14.80
C THR A 221 2.51 8.29 -15.56
N SER A 222 3.20 9.30 -16.08
CA SER A 222 2.59 10.28 -16.98
C SER A 222 2.36 9.60 -18.32
N ALA A 223 1.16 9.67 -18.89
CA ALA A 223 0.99 9.41 -20.31
C ALA A 223 1.97 10.32 -21.07
N HIS A 224 2.84 9.72 -21.88
CA HIS A 224 3.86 10.41 -22.67
C HIS A 224 3.27 11.48 -23.60
#